data_AF-A0A420VDD8-F1
#
_entry.id   AF-A0A420VDD8-F1
#
_cell.length_a   1.000
_cell.length_b   1.000
_cell.length_c   1.000
_cell.angle_alpha   90.00
_cell.angle_beta   90.00
_cell.angle_gamma   90.00
#
_symmetry.space_group_name_H-M   'P 1'
#
loop_
_entity.id
_entity.type
_entity.pdbx_description
1 polymer ?
#
loop_
_entity_poly.entity_id
_entity_poly.type
_entity_poly.pdbx_seq_one_letter_code
_entity_poly.pdbx_strand_id
1 'polypeptide(L)'
;MDHEKPVRSHVFRRGDKVLHVMEDEEEMVGTVMSELPNGNYLVEFWVPGRKRGGYRTELEFSADEIIPCYIPLGPCKPQSA
;
A
#
# COMPACT_ATOMS: atom_id res chain seq x y z
N MET A 1 -23.92 2.17 -25.12
CA MET A 1 -23.12 1.27 -24.26
C MET A 1 -21.76 1.91 -24.12
N ASP A 2 -21.68 2.82 -23.16
CA ASP A 2 -20.50 3.59 -22.82
C ASP A 2 -19.35 2.63 -22.50
N HIS A 3 -18.25 2.81 -23.21
CA HIS A 3 -17.01 2.10 -22.94
C HIS A 3 -16.41 2.75 -21.70
N GLU A 4 -16.70 2.18 -20.52
CA GLU A 4 -15.87 2.38 -19.33
C GLU A 4 -14.46 1.91 -19.70
N LYS A 5 -13.61 2.86 -20.11
CA LYS A 5 -12.18 2.60 -20.25
C LYS A 5 -11.70 2.19 -18.86
N PRO A 6 -11.07 1.02 -18.68
CA PRO A 6 -10.56 0.64 -17.38
C PRO A 6 -9.66 1.76 -16.89
N VAL A 7 -9.99 2.29 -15.72
CA VAL A 7 -9.20 3.28 -15.00
C VAL A 7 -7.77 2.77 -15.05
N ARG A 8 -6.88 3.58 -15.63
CA ARG A 8 -5.49 3.23 -15.96
C ARG A 8 -4.91 2.29 -14.90
N SER A 9 -4.79 1.01 -15.27
CA SER A 9 -4.23 -0.06 -14.44
C SER A 9 -2.88 0.42 -13.93
N HIS A 10 -2.85 0.88 -12.68
CA HIS A 10 -1.64 1.37 -12.06
C HIS A 10 -0.84 0.12 -11.72
N VAL A 11 0.26 -0.09 -12.42
CA VAL A 11 1.16 -1.23 -12.14
C VAL A 11 2.02 -0.83 -10.96
N PHE A 12 1.77 -1.47 -9.81
CA PHE A 12 2.55 -1.24 -8.61
C PHE A 12 3.88 -2.01 -8.67
N ARG A 13 4.94 -1.40 -8.17
CA ARG A 13 6.27 -1.98 -8.08
C ARG A 13 6.62 -2.31 -6.64
N ARG A 14 7.53 -3.26 -6.46
CA ARG A 14 8.13 -3.53 -5.16
C ARG A 14 8.71 -2.24 -4.56
N GLY A 15 8.31 -1.92 -3.33
CA GLY A 15 8.69 -0.72 -2.60
C GLY A 15 7.68 0.42 -2.70
N ASP A 16 6.72 0.36 -3.63
CA ASP A 16 5.66 1.37 -3.73
C ASP A 16 4.83 1.39 -2.45
N LYS A 17 4.50 2.61 -2.01
CA LYS A 17 3.62 2.84 -0.88
C LYS A 17 2.19 2.86 -1.40
N VAL A 18 1.34 2.10 -0.74
CA VAL A 18 -0.08 1.98 -1.09
C VAL A 18 -0.93 2.20 0.15
N LEU A 19 -2.14 2.69 -0.06
CA LEU A 19 -3.15 2.85 0.97
C LEU A 19 -4.21 1.77 0.79
N HIS A 20 -4.60 1.14 1.89
CA HIS A 20 -5.76 0.27 1.96
C HIS A 20 -6.73 0.83 3.00
N VAL A 21 -8.01 0.91 2.67
CA VAL A 21 -9.07 1.38 3.57
C VAL A 21 -9.79 0.16 4.12
N MET A 22 -9.69 -0.07 5.42
CA MET A 22 -10.37 -1.18 6.09
C MET A 22 -11.87 -0.91 6.23
N GLU A 23 -12.65 -1.94 6.57
CA GLU A 23 -14.11 -1.85 6.73
C GLU A 23 -14.56 -0.80 7.77
N ASP A 24 -13.74 -0.52 8.79
CA ASP A 24 -13.98 0.51 9.81
C ASP A 24 -13.56 1.94 9.38
N GLU A 25 -13.37 2.18 8.08
CA GLU A 25 -12.86 3.44 7.50
C GLU A 25 -11.44 3.82 7.98
N GLU A 26 -10.72 2.86 8.58
CA GLU A 26 -9.34 3.07 9.03
C GLU A 26 -8.37 2.90 7.85
N GLU A 27 -7.61 3.96 7.57
CA GLU A 27 -6.63 3.99 6.49
C GLU A 27 -5.28 3.39 6.94
N MET A 28 -4.81 2.39 6.19
CA MET A 28 -3.55 1.72 6.44
C MET A 28 -2.57 1.92 5.29
N VAL A 29 -1.37 2.40 5.62
CA VAL A 29 -0.27 2.48 4.65
C VAL A 29 0.49 1.16 4.63
N GLY A 30 0.53 0.55 3.45
CA GLY A 30 1.31 -0.64 3.13
C GLY A 30 2.48 -0.36 2.19
N THR A 31 3.35 -1.35 2.05
CA THR A 31 4.45 -1.37 1.07
C THR A 31 4.29 -2.59 0.18
N VAL A 32 4.28 -2.39 -1.12
CA VAL A 32 4.20 -3.49 -2.09
C VAL A 32 5.49 -4.30 -2.02
N MET A 33 5.38 -5.60 -1.80
CA MET A 33 6.50 -6.52 -1.70
C MET A 33 6.76 -7.21 -3.03
N SER A 34 5.70 -7.66 -3.71
CA SER A 34 5.76 -8.32 -5.01
C SER A 34 4.38 -8.40 -5.66
N GLU A 35 4.36 -8.49 -6.98
CA GLU A 35 3.20 -8.99 -7.73
C GLU A 35 3.21 -10.52 -7.70
N LEU A 36 2.04 -11.11 -7.48
CA LEU A 36 1.80 -12.56 -7.41
C LEU A 36 1.38 -13.10 -8.78
N PRO A 37 1.52 -14.41 -9.04
CA PRO A 37 1.19 -15.00 -10.34
C PRO A 37 -0.28 -14.86 -10.78
N ASN A 38 -1.18 -14.56 -9.85
CA ASN A 38 -2.60 -14.31 -10.10
C ASN A 38 -2.92 -12.84 -10.46
N GLY A 39 -1.91 -11.95 -10.51
CA GLY A 39 -2.09 -10.52 -10.77
C GLY A 39 -2.41 -9.69 -9.53
N ASN A 40 -2.48 -10.31 -8.35
CA ASN A 40 -2.62 -9.59 -7.08
C ASN A 40 -1.24 -9.13 -6.57
N TYR A 41 -1.25 -8.25 -5.58
CA TYR A 41 -0.07 -7.69 -4.96
C TYR A 41 0.02 -8.14 -3.51
N LEU A 42 1.18 -8.66 -3.12
CA LEU A 42 1.51 -8.87 -1.73
C LEU A 42 1.97 -7.54 -1.14
N VAL A 43 1.27 -7.07 -0.11
CA VAL A 43 1.52 -5.79 0.53
C VAL A 43 1.79 -6.00 2.01
N GLU A 44 2.89 -5.44 2.49
CA GLU A 44 3.28 -5.47 3.89
C GLU A 44 2.80 -4.22 4.62
N PHE A 45 2.11 -4.38 5.74
CA PHE A 45 1.61 -3.30 6.59
C PHE A 45 2.24 -3.34 7.97
N TRP A 46 2.34 -2.16 8.58
CA TRP A 46 2.60 -2.03 10.00
C TRP A 46 1.28 -1.76 10.73
N VAL A 47 0.79 -2.74 11.48
CA VAL A 47 -0.42 -2.60 12.29
C VAL A 47 -0.01 -2.13 13.69
N PRO A 48 -0.39 -0.92 14.12
CA PRO A 48 -0.18 -0.51 15.51
C PRO A 48 -1.05 -1.35 16.44
N GLY A 49 -0.43 -2.22 17.25
CA GLY A 49 -1.14 -3.06 18.21
C GLY A 49 -1.64 -2.26 19.41
N ARG A 50 -2.89 -2.49 19.84
CA ARG A 50 -3.51 -1.86 21.03
C ARG A 50 -2.81 -2.19 22.37
N LYS A 51 -1.92 -3.19 22.42
CA LYS A 51 -1.21 -3.61 23.64
C LYS A 51 0.22 -4.02 23.34
N ARG A 52 1.14 -3.04 23.36
CA ARG A 52 2.61 -3.16 23.25
C ARG A 52 3.16 -3.58 21.87
N GLY A 53 3.61 -2.58 21.11
CA GLY A 53 4.36 -2.77 19.87
C GLY A 53 3.44 -3.11 18.70
N GLY A 54 3.63 -2.44 17.56
CA GLY A 54 2.99 -2.86 16.33
C GLY A 54 3.56 -4.18 15.82
N TYR A 55 2.82 -4.83 14.93
CA TYR A 55 3.30 -6.00 14.21
C TYR A 55 3.26 -5.75 12.71
N ARG A 56 4.11 -6.48 11.97
CA ARG A 56 4.07 -6.53 10.51
C ARG A 56 3.16 -7.65 10.07
N THR A 57 2.35 -7.40 9.06
CA THR A 57 1.52 -8.40 8.41
C THR A 57 1.60 -8.23 6.91
N GLU A 58 1.54 -9.34 6.18
CA GLU A 58 1.53 -9.36 4.72
C GLU A 58 0.16 -9.84 4.29
N LEU A 59 -0.49 -9.05 3.43
CA LEU A 59 -1.82 -9.29 2.93
C LEU A 59 -1.81 -9.18 1.40
N GLU A 60 -2.64 -9.99 0.77
CA GLU A 60 -2.80 -10.02 -0.68
C GLU A 60 -3.97 -9.13 -1.09
N PHE A 61 -3.74 -8.25 -2.07
CA PHE A 61 -4.75 -7.33 -2.59
C PHE A 61 -4.76 -7.32 -4.11
N SER A 62 -5.95 -7.21 -4.70
CA SER A 62 -6.07 -6.86 -6.11
C SER A 62 -5.70 -5.40 -6.34
N ALA A 63 -5.39 -5.02 -7.59
CA ALA A 63 -5.04 -3.65 -7.96
C ALA A 63 -6.14 -2.63 -7.63
N ASP A 64 -7.41 -3.07 -7.59
CA ASP A 64 -8.58 -2.24 -7.33
C ASP A 64 -8.83 -2.01 -5.83
N GLU A 65 -8.21 -2.80 -4.95
CA GLU A 65 -8.36 -2.72 -3.49
C GLU A 65 -7.31 -1.85 -2.80
N ILE A 66 -6.30 -1.40 -3.55
CA ILE A 66 -5.20 -0.58 -3.05
C ILE A 66 -5.03 0.66 -3.89
N ILE A 67 -4.75 1.78 -3.22
CA ILE A 67 -4.63 3.09 -3.85
C ILE A 67 -3.16 3.49 -3.81
N PRO A 68 -2.56 3.98 -4.91
CA PRO A 68 -1.20 4.51 -4.88
C PRO A 68 -1.12 5.65 -3.86
N CYS A 69 -0.27 5.48 -2.84
CA CYS A 69 -0.06 6.45 -1.80
C CYS A 69 1.31 7.08 -2.00
N TYR A 70 1.34 8.29 -2.53
CA TYR A 70 2.57 9.07 -2.52
C TYR A 70 2.78 9.66 -1.13
N ILE A 71 3.43 8.90 -0.26
CA ILE A 71 4.04 9.52 0.92
C ILE A 71 5.25 10.28 0.38
N PRO A 72 5.32 11.61 0.50
CA PRO A 72 6.59 12.29 0.30
C PRO A 72 7.52 11.78 1.39
N LEU A 73 8.32 10.76 1.05
CA LEU A 73 9.55 10.46 1.78
C LEU A 73 10.45 11.66 1.51
N GLY A 74 10.19 12.76 2.22
CA GLY A 74 11.16 13.82 2.35
C GLY A 74 12.46 13.17 2.83
N PRO A 75 13.62 13.58 2.31
CA PRO A 75 14.86 13.07 2.86
C PRO A 75 14.87 13.39 4.35
N CYS A 76 14.94 12.36 5.20
CA CYS A 76 15.38 12.54 6.57
C CYS A 76 16.82 13.06 6.49
N LYS A 77 16.97 14.39 6.39
CA LYS A 77 18.26 15.05 6.50
C LYS A 77 18.76 14.85 7.94
N PRO A 78 19.95 14.30 8.18
CA PRO A 78 20.80 14.95 9.14
C PRO A 78 21.35 16.19 8.44
N GLN A 79 20.84 17.37 8.77
CA GLN A 79 21.64 18.58 8.51
C GLN A 79 22.41 18.88 9.79
N SER A 80 23.39 18.03 10.07
CA SER A 80 24.51 18.41 10.92
C SER A 80 25.32 19.48 10.18
N ALA A 81 25.38 20.66 10.77
CA ALA A 81 26.56 21.51 10.74
C ALA A 81 26.72 22.05 12.17
#